data_AF-A0A6G3MM60-F1
#
_entry.id   AF-A0A6G3MM60-F1
#
_cell.length_a   1.000
_cell.length_b   1.000
_cell.length_c   1.000
_cell.angle_alpha   90.00
_cell.angle_beta   90.00
_cell.angle_gamma   90.00
#
_symmetry.space_group_name_H-M   'P 1'
#
loop_
_entity.id
_entity.type
_entity.pdbx_description
1 polymer ?
#
loop_
_entity_poly.entity_id
_entity_poly.type
_entity_poly.pdbx_seq_one_letter_code
_entity_poly.pdbx_strand_id
1 'polypeptide(L)'
;KSILIKKNMDPINSGGYYCEVCACPINDSINFLDHINGIKHQKNLGMSMKIERSNLDQVKARIESIKMKKQNETETLTFEQRVENAKKKEEEEKKRKKEKKMKKKREEQKKADEEIDPEMIKIMGFGSFASK
;
A
#
# COMPACT_ATOMS: atom_id res chain seq x y z
N LYS A 1 18.82 12.14 8.61
CA LYS A 1 20.19 11.64 8.87
C LYS A 1 20.82 12.61 9.85
N SER A 2 20.94 12.21 11.11
CA SER A 2 21.46 13.03 12.20
C SER A 2 22.83 12.53 12.65
N ILE A 3 23.61 13.48 13.15
CA ILE A 3 24.84 13.38 13.95
C ILE A 3 26.15 13.12 13.19
N LEU A 4 26.92 14.20 12.98
CA LEU A 4 28.38 14.16 13.00
C LEU A 4 28.89 15.34 13.85
N ILE A 5 29.25 15.02 15.09
CA ILE A 5 29.82 15.92 16.11
C ILE A 5 31.27 16.23 15.74
N LYS A 6 31.61 17.52 15.61
CA LYS A 6 33.00 18.00 15.68
C LYS A 6 33.13 19.12 16.71
N LYS A 7 33.60 18.72 17.89
CA LYS A 7 34.48 19.42 18.86
C LYS A 7 34.31 20.95 18.98
N ASN A 8 33.58 21.38 20.00
CA ASN A 8 34.08 22.15 21.16
C ASN A 8 32.89 22.56 22.05
N MET A 9 32.93 22.16 23.32
CA MET A 9 31.88 22.22 24.37
C MET A 9 30.70 21.26 24.15
N ASP A 10 30.61 20.25 25.01
CA ASP A 10 29.61 19.17 24.99
C ASP A 10 28.18 19.69 25.30
N PRO A 11 27.24 19.73 24.34
CA PRO A 11 25.82 19.93 24.65
C PRO A 11 25.15 18.61 25.09
N ILE A 12 25.91 17.50 25.06
CA ILE A 12 25.43 16.15 25.37
C ILE A 12 25.26 15.95 26.88
N ASN A 13 25.99 16.72 27.70
CA ASN A 13 25.95 16.54 29.16
C ASN A 13 24.86 17.38 29.86
N SER A 14 24.07 18.14 29.10
CA SER A 14 22.99 18.96 29.64
C SER A 14 21.76 18.97 28.74
N GLY A 15 21.24 17.79 28.38
CA GLY A 15 19.83 17.56 28.02
C GLY A 15 19.18 18.47 26.95
N GLY A 16 19.96 19.14 26.10
CA GLY A 16 19.46 20.18 25.19
C GLY A 16 19.53 19.80 23.72
N TYR A 17 18.65 20.40 22.92
CA TYR A 17 18.70 20.39 21.46
C TYR A 17 19.78 21.37 20.96
N TYR A 18 20.48 21.03 19.88
CA TYR A 18 21.50 21.89 19.30
C TYR A 18 21.19 22.21 17.84
N CYS A 19 21.26 23.49 17.48
CA CYS A 19 21.09 23.91 16.09
C CYS A 19 22.46 24.17 15.43
N GLU A 20 22.80 23.38 14.40
CA GLU A 20 24.07 23.52 13.67
C GLU A 20 24.16 24.82 12.84
N VAL A 21 23.03 25.30 12.30
CA VAL A 21 22.98 26.50 11.43
C VAL A 21 23.21 27.79 12.22
N CYS A 22 22.77 27.82 13.48
CA CYS A 22 22.88 29.00 14.34
C CYS A 22 23.95 28.84 15.43
N ALA A 23 24.55 27.66 15.56
CA ALA A 23 25.52 27.29 16.59
C ALA A 23 25.07 27.61 18.03
N CYS A 24 23.76 27.51 18.32
CA CYS A 24 23.17 27.81 19.63
C CYS A 24 22.70 26.52 20.34
N PRO A 25 23.00 26.36 21.64
CA PRO A 25 22.33 25.37 22.48
C PRO A 25 20.91 25.85 22.84
N ILE A 26 19.93 24.96 22.72
CA ILE A 26 18.52 25.21 23.00
C ILE A 26 18.04 24.14 23.98
N ASN A 27 17.54 24.54 25.14
CA ASN A 27 17.23 23.58 26.21
C ASN A 27 15.90 22.84 26.01
N ASP A 28 14.93 23.45 25.33
CA ASP A 28 13.57 22.92 25.20
C ASP A 28 13.21 22.50 23.77
N SER A 29 12.38 21.46 23.64
CA SER A 29 11.89 20.96 22.35
C SER A 29 11.00 21.97 21.62
N ILE A 30 10.16 22.70 22.35
CA ILE A 30 9.28 23.74 21.79
C ILE A 30 10.13 24.89 21.26
N ASN A 31 11.11 25.35 22.04
CA ASN A 31 12.03 26.40 21.62
C ASN A 31 12.89 25.97 20.42
N PHE A 32 13.22 24.68 20.29
CA PHE A 32 13.94 24.17 19.12
C PHE A 32 13.10 24.22 17.84
N LEU A 33 11.81 23.89 17.92
CA LEU A 33 10.88 24.01 16.79
C LEU A 33 10.68 25.49 16.38
N ASP A 34 10.51 26.37 17.36
CA ASP A 34 10.37 27.81 17.10
C ASP A 34 11.66 28.45 16.57
N HIS A 35 12.82 27.91 16.98
CA HIS A 35 14.11 28.32 16.44
C HIS A 35 14.27 27.95 14.96
N ILE A 36 13.94 26.71 14.58
CA ILE A 36 14.02 26.25 13.19
C ILE A 36 13.07 27.05 12.29
N ASN A 37 11.86 27.32 12.77
CA ASN A 37 10.89 28.13 12.04
C ASN A 37 11.15 29.65 12.16
N GLY A 38 12.19 30.03 12.91
CA GLY A 38 12.55 31.41 13.16
C GLY A 38 13.17 32.09 11.93
N ILE A 39 12.82 33.36 11.73
CA ILE A 39 13.32 34.18 10.60
C ILE A 39 14.85 34.20 10.54
N LYS A 40 15.54 34.20 11.68
CA LYS A 40 17.02 34.22 11.74
C LYS A 40 17.61 32.91 11.23
N HIS A 41 17.07 31.77 11.65
CA HIS A 41 17.51 30.45 11.20
C HIS A 41 17.28 30.30 9.70
N GLN A 42 16.09 30.66 9.22
CA GLN A 42 15.73 30.54 7.81
C GLN A 42 16.52 31.49 6.90
N LYS A 43 16.86 32.70 7.39
CA LYS A 43 17.79 33.62 6.71
C LYS A 43 19.18 33.02 6.55
N ASN A 44 19.71 32.36 7.60
CA ASN A 44 21.01 31.70 7.54
C ASN A 44 21.01 30.50 6.58
N LEU A 45 19.86 29.83 6.42
CA LEU A 45 19.62 28.81 5.40
C LEU A 45 19.46 29.38 3.98
N GLY A 46 19.47 30.71 3.80
CA GLY A 46 19.29 31.34 2.50
C GLY A 46 17.85 31.28 1.97
N MET A 47 16.89 30.93 2.81
CA MET A 47 15.47 30.88 2.44
C MET A 47 14.78 32.15 2.92
N SER A 48 14.09 32.85 2.03
CA SER A 48 13.21 33.96 2.42
C SER A 48 11.82 33.45 2.75
N MET A 49 11.30 33.79 3.93
CA MET A 49 9.91 33.58 4.39
C MET A 49 8.84 34.36 3.61
N LYS A 50 9.16 34.93 2.44
CA LYS A 50 8.20 35.67 1.63
C LYS A 50 7.35 34.66 0.87
N ILE A 51 6.17 34.36 1.41
CA ILE A 51 5.19 33.50 0.75
C ILE A 51 4.30 34.38 -0.12
N GLU A 52 4.25 34.09 -1.42
CA GLU A 52 3.32 34.74 -2.35
C GLU A 52 1.89 34.22 -2.13
N ARG A 53 0.89 35.03 -2.49
CA ARG A 53 -0.52 34.61 -2.40
C ARG A 53 -0.79 33.54 -3.47
N SER A 54 -1.51 32.49 -3.07
CA SER A 54 -1.81 31.37 -3.95
C SER A 54 -2.81 31.75 -5.05
N ASN A 55 -2.59 31.19 -6.24
CA ASN A 55 -3.49 31.30 -7.39
C ASN A 55 -4.49 30.14 -7.45
N LEU A 56 -5.62 30.31 -8.14
CA LEU A 56 -6.65 29.26 -8.29
C LEU A 56 -6.10 27.94 -8.86
N ASP A 57 -5.19 28.04 -9.83
CA ASP A 57 -4.57 26.89 -10.48
C ASP A 57 -3.66 26.09 -9.51
N GLN A 58 -2.89 26.80 -8.67
CA GLN A 58 -2.05 26.18 -7.64
C GLN A 58 -2.89 25.43 -6.59
N VAL A 59 -4.07 25.95 -6.25
CA VAL A 59 -4.97 25.30 -5.30
C VAL A 59 -5.54 24.01 -5.89
N LYS A 60 -5.96 24.01 -7.17
CA LYS A 60 -6.43 22.80 -7.86
C LYS A 60 -5.36 21.72 -7.91
N ALA A 61 -4.16 22.08 -8.36
CA ALA A 61 -3.02 21.16 -8.41
C ALA A 61 -2.65 20.60 -7.02
N ARG A 62 -2.74 21.43 -5.97
CA ARG A 62 -2.47 20.99 -4.60
C ARG A 62 -3.53 20.00 -4.11
N ILE A 63 -4.81 20.27 -4.35
CA ILE A 63 -5.91 19.37 -3.98
C ILE A 63 -5.77 18.01 -4.66
N GLU A 64 -5.44 18.00 -5.95
CA GLU A 64 -5.19 16.75 -6.70
C GLU A 64 -4.04 15.96 -6.09
N SER A 65 -2.91 16.62 -5.80
CA SER A 65 -1.75 15.95 -5.19
C SER A 65 -2.05 15.37 -3.80
N ILE A 66 -2.88 16.03 -3.01
CA ILE A 66 -3.31 15.56 -1.69
C ILE A 66 -4.25 14.35 -1.85
N LYS A 67 -5.18 14.40 -2.81
CA LYS A 67 -6.09 13.29 -3.11
C LYS A 67 -5.31 12.04 -3.53
N MET A 68 -4.30 12.19 -4.38
CA MET A 68 -3.44 11.08 -4.81
C MET A 68 -2.63 10.50 -3.64
N LYS A 69 -2.05 11.35 -2.78
CA LYS A 69 -1.33 10.89 -1.58
C LYS A 69 -2.25 10.15 -0.61
N LYS A 70 -3.47 10.65 -0.38
CA LYS A 70 -4.45 9.99 0.48
C LYS A 70 -4.87 8.64 -0.09
N GLN A 71 -5.06 8.53 -1.41
CA GLN A 71 -5.33 7.25 -2.07
C GLN A 71 -4.18 6.26 -1.86
N ASN A 72 -2.94 6.69 -2.07
CA ASN A 72 -1.75 5.85 -1.83
C ASN A 72 -1.62 5.43 -0.35
N GLU A 73 -1.91 6.32 0.59
CA GLU A 73 -1.93 5.99 2.02
C GLU A 73 -3.07 5.01 2.36
N THR A 74 -4.26 5.15 1.76
CA THR A 74 -5.35 4.17 1.96
C THR A 74 -5.01 2.79 1.40
N GLU A 75 -4.23 2.69 0.33
CA GLU A 75 -3.72 1.39 -0.17
C GLU A 75 -2.71 0.74 0.81
N THR A 76 -2.13 1.53 1.72
CA THR A 76 -1.24 1.04 2.78
C THR A 76 -1.94 0.62 4.08
N LEU A 77 -3.24 0.89 4.24
CA LEU A 77 -4.02 0.59 5.46
C LEU A 77 -5.31 -0.17 5.08
N THR A 78 -5.33 -1.50 5.00
CA THR A 78 -5.30 -2.40 6.16
C THR A 78 -4.86 -3.81 5.71
N PHE A 79 -4.10 -4.53 6.52
CA PHE A 79 -3.77 -5.94 6.28
C PHE A 79 -5.03 -6.78 5.99
N GLU A 80 -6.11 -6.48 6.70
CA GLU A 80 -7.44 -7.08 6.51
C GLU A 80 -8.00 -6.89 5.10
N GLN A 81 -7.93 -5.69 4.54
CA GLN A 81 -8.39 -5.42 3.17
C GLN A 81 -7.52 -6.13 2.10
N ARG A 82 -6.23 -6.33 2.36
CA ARG A 82 -5.37 -7.16 1.49
C ARG A 82 -5.74 -8.64 1.57
N VAL A 83 -6.01 -9.15 2.76
CA VAL A 83 -6.42 -10.56 2.96
C VAL A 83 -7.79 -10.80 2.33
N GLU A 84 -8.74 -9.88 2.46
CA GLU A 84 -10.04 -9.99 1.79
C GLU A 84 -9.91 -9.97 0.26
N ASN A 85 -9.11 -9.06 -0.31
CA ASN A 85 -8.89 -9.04 -1.74
C ASN A 85 -8.16 -10.30 -2.26
N ALA A 86 -7.24 -10.87 -1.49
CA ALA A 86 -6.61 -12.13 -1.83
C ALA A 86 -7.62 -13.30 -1.82
N LYS A 87 -8.48 -13.38 -0.80
CA LYS A 87 -9.55 -14.39 -0.70
C LYS A 87 -10.56 -14.27 -1.85
N LYS A 88 -10.99 -13.05 -2.19
CA LYS A 88 -11.92 -12.79 -3.30
C LYS A 88 -11.32 -13.22 -4.65
N LYS A 89 -10.06 -12.88 -4.91
CA LYS A 89 -9.34 -13.32 -6.12
C LYS A 89 -9.22 -14.84 -6.21
N GLU A 90 -8.92 -15.51 -5.10
CA GLU A 90 -8.83 -16.98 -5.07
C GLU A 90 -10.20 -17.65 -5.32
N GLU A 91 -11.28 -17.08 -4.77
CA GLU A 91 -12.64 -17.58 -4.98
C GLU A 91 -13.10 -17.42 -6.43
N GLU A 92 -12.83 -16.27 -7.06
CA GLU A 92 -13.11 -16.04 -8.48
C GLU A 92 -12.32 -16.99 -9.37
N GLU A 93 -11.04 -17.24 -9.07
CA GLU A 93 -10.25 -18.18 -9.85
C GLU A 93 -10.76 -19.62 -9.71
N LYS A 94 -11.21 -20.01 -8.50
CA LYS A 94 -11.87 -21.30 -8.27
C LYS A 94 -13.19 -21.40 -9.04
N LYS A 95 -14.01 -20.34 -9.07
CA LYS A 95 -15.25 -20.29 -9.87
C LYS A 95 -14.96 -20.42 -11.36
N ARG A 96 -14.00 -19.66 -11.89
CA ARG A 96 -13.55 -19.76 -13.30
C ARG A 96 -13.02 -21.16 -13.65
N LYS A 97 -12.27 -21.80 -12.74
CA LYS A 97 -11.79 -23.18 -12.93
C LYS A 97 -12.95 -24.19 -12.93
N LYS A 98 -13.94 -24.03 -12.04
CA LYS A 98 -15.15 -24.87 -12.00
C LYS A 98 -16.00 -24.71 -13.26
N GLU A 99 -16.21 -23.50 -13.74
CA GLU A 99 -16.94 -23.24 -14.99
C GLU A 99 -16.24 -23.84 -16.20
N LYS A 100 -14.91 -23.70 -16.31
CA LYS A 100 -14.12 -24.34 -17.37
C LYS A 100 -14.22 -25.87 -17.32
N LYS A 101 -14.20 -26.48 -16.12
CA LYS A 101 -14.38 -27.93 -15.95
C LYS A 101 -15.80 -28.39 -16.30
N MET A 102 -16.82 -27.64 -15.89
CA MET A 102 -18.22 -27.92 -16.23
C MET A 102 -18.50 -27.81 -17.73
N LYS A 103 -17.93 -26.80 -18.40
CA LYS A 103 -18.04 -26.66 -19.86
C LYS A 103 -17.38 -27.83 -20.59
N LYS A 104 -16.16 -28.21 -20.20
CA LYS A 104 -15.47 -29.39 -20.75
C LYS A 104 -16.26 -30.68 -20.54
N LYS A 105 -16.80 -30.92 -19.34
CA LYS A 105 -17.64 -32.10 -19.07
C LYS A 105 -18.93 -32.11 -19.89
N ARG A 106 -19.56 -30.94 -20.12
CA ARG A 106 -20.75 -30.83 -20.98
C ARG A 106 -20.42 -31.08 -22.46
N GLU A 107 -19.24 -30.67 -22.92
CA GLU A 107 -18.77 -30.95 -24.27
C GLU A 107 -18.39 -32.43 -24.45
N GLU A 108 -17.78 -33.05 -23.44
CA GLU A 108 -17.45 -34.49 -23.42
C GLU A 108 -18.72 -35.36 -23.32
N GLN A 109 -19.71 -35.00 -22.50
CA GLN A 109 -21.00 -35.72 -22.45
C GLN A 109 -21.77 -35.63 -23.76
N LYS A 110 -21.77 -34.47 -24.43
CA LYS A 110 -22.39 -34.34 -25.75
C LYS A 110 -21.72 -35.20 -26.82
N LYS A 111 -20.40 -35.38 -26.75
CA LYS A 111 -19.65 -36.28 -27.64
C LYS A 111 -19.85 -37.75 -27.28
N ALA A 112 -19.94 -38.05 -25.99
CA ALA A 112 -20.14 -39.40 -25.48
C ALA A 112 -21.57 -39.93 -25.75
N ASP A 113 -22.60 -39.10 -25.66
CA ASP A 113 -23.98 -39.47 -26.02
C ASP A 113 -24.14 -39.77 -27.53
N GLU A 114 -23.22 -39.28 -28.38
CA GLU A 114 -23.20 -39.60 -29.81
C GLU A 114 -22.43 -40.91 -30.13
N GLU A 115 -21.67 -41.49 -29.19
CA GLU A 115 -20.73 -42.61 -29.46
C GLU A 115 -20.89 -43.87 -28.57
N ILE A 116 -21.75 -43.89 -27.54
CA ILE A 116 -21.75 -45.03 -26.59
C ILE A 116 -22.86 -46.07 -26.88
N ASP A 117 -22.43 -47.24 -27.37
CA ASP A 117 -23.18 -48.49 -27.48
C ASP A 117 -23.44 -49.10 -26.07
N PRO A 118 -24.68 -49.53 -25.74
CA PRO A 118 -25.08 -50.07 -24.44
C PRO A 118 -24.21 -51.22 -23.87
N GLU A 119 -23.47 -51.96 -24.69
CA GLU A 119 -22.56 -53.02 -24.21
C GLU A 119 -21.30 -52.48 -23.53
N MET A 120 -20.79 -51.31 -23.95
CA MET A 120 -19.51 -50.77 -23.44
C MET A 120 -19.66 -50.14 -22.05
N ILE A 121 -20.87 -49.66 -21.71
CA ILE A 121 -21.23 -49.13 -20.38
C ILE A 121 -21.17 -50.24 -19.31
N LYS A 122 -21.52 -51.47 -19.69
CA LYS A 122 -21.52 -52.63 -18.80
C LYS A 122 -20.09 -53.13 -18.50
N ILE A 123 -19.16 -52.93 -19.43
CA ILE A 123 -17.74 -53.28 -19.29
C ILE A 123 -16.98 -52.23 -18.46
N MET A 124 -17.38 -50.95 -18.52
CA MET A 124 -16.76 -49.84 -17.77
C MET A 124 -17.22 -49.70 -16.30
N GLY A 125 -17.90 -50.71 -15.73
CA GLY A 125 -18.06 -50.84 -14.27
C GLY A 125 -19.04 -49.87 -13.58
N PHE A 126 -19.77 -49.03 -14.33
CA PHE A 126 -20.77 -48.09 -13.76
C PHE A 126 -22.02 -48.78 -13.18
N GLY A 127 -22.21 -50.07 -13.42
CA GLY A 127 -23.36 -50.84 -12.93
C GLY A 127 -23.21 -51.48 -11.54
N SER A 128 -22.08 -51.36 -10.85
CA SER A 128 -21.79 -52.15 -9.63
C SER A 128 -22.00 -51.43 -8.29
N PHE A 129 -22.45 -50.17 -8.27
CA PHE A 129 -22.59 -49.39 -7.01
C PHE A 129 -24.03 -49.27 -6.47
N ALA A 130 -25.01 -49.96 -7.07
CA ALA A 130 -26.42 -49.84 -6.69
C ALA A 130 -27.06 -51.17 -6.22
N SER A 131 -26.29 -52.03 -5.54
CA SER A 131 -26.85 -53.19 -4.85
C SER A 131 -26.22 -53.38 -3.47
N LYS A 132 -26.73 -52.60 -2.52
CA LYS A 132 -26.97 -52.97 -1.12
C LYS A 132 -27.82 -51.90 -0.45
#